data_AF-A0A1I7UKS5-F1
#
_entry.id   AF-A0A1I7UKS5-F1
#
_cell.length_a   1.000
_cell.length_b   1.000
_cell.length_c   1.000
_cell.angle_alpha   90.00
_cell.angle_beta   90.00
_cell.angle_gamma   90.00
#
_symmetry.space_group_name_H-M   'P 1'
#
loop_
_entity.id
_entity.type
_entity.pdbx_description
1 polymer ?
#
loop_
_entity_poly.entity_id
_entity_poly.type
_entity_poly.pdbx_seq_one_letter_code
_entity_poly.pdbx_strand_id
1 'polypeptide(L)'
;MSNRHKYAFNGEGFFENAREHIERNDFPRIPIGTIGGVDGWYLRIIQTVQNNVTYYSPFIGKPGPHPKIRIRYYFVIFKKDGSVIPAGEGYYYLDSGYGYQGNGRTVTEFLDEEKGYLTNGGIKIEYGLQIEGSLDPYNFWTFNFHDRLFDYIFLFQFLEYAQKYKLFNVIKLIDQIWITMDIKINLSTALSHGLNHYLANFLDKQKTLRELAKKLKNEDLEKMSGEAMKKCVKRFFELAIPNGNCC
;
A
#
# COMPACT_ATOMS: atom_id res chain seq x y z
N MET A 1 4.60 -9.20 -13.69
CA MET A 1 5.06 -8.88 -12.32
C MET A 1 3.85 -8.86 -11.41
N SER A 2 3.88 -9.56 -10.28
CA SER A 2 2.75 -9.59 -9.34
C SER A 2 2.47 -8.19 -8.78
N ASN A 3 1.19 -7.80 -8.74
CA ASN A 3 0.73 -6.51 -8.22
C ASN A 3 0.72 -6.48 -6.67
N ARG A 4 1.03 -7.62 -6.03
CA ARG A 4 0.92 -7.83 -4.58
C ARG A 4 1.91 -7.00 -3.75
N HIS A 5 3.02 -6.55 -4.34
CA HIS A 5 4.02 -5.71 -3.66
C HIS A 5 3.50 -4.32 -3.26
N LYS A 6 2.31 -3.92 -3.75
CA LYS A 6 1.62 -2.70 -3.32
C LYS A 6 0.92 -2.82 -1.96
N TYR A 7 0.83 -4.03 -1.41
CA TYR A 7 0.12 -4.31 -0.17
C TYR A 7 1.13 -4.66 0.91
N ALA A 8 1.03 -4.04 2.08
CA ALA A 8 1.92 -4.34 3.20
C ALA A 8 1.86 -5.81 3.60
N PHE A 9 0.67 -6.40 3.50
CA PHE A 9 0.48 -7.82 3.74
C PHE A 9 0.10 -8.52 2.43
N ASN A 10 0.92 -9.47 1.98
CA ASN A 10 0.70 -10.18 0.73
C ASN A 10 1.34 -11.57 0.78
N GLY A 11 0.83 -12.48 -0.04
CA GLY A 11 1.37 -13.82 -0.12
C GLY A 11 0.60 -14.72 -1.06
N GLU A 12 0.94 -16.01 -1.00
CA GLU A 12 0.27 -17.08 -1.72
C GLU A 12 -0.28 -18.08 -0.70
N GLY A 13 -1.52 -18.52 -0.90
CA GLY A 13 -2.13 -19.63 -0.19
C GLY A 13 -2.37 -20.79 -1.15
N PHE A 14 -2.12 -22.01 -0.71
CA PHE A 14 -2.43 -23.21 -1.47
C PHE A 14 -3.36 -24.10 -0.64
N PHE A 15 -4.49 -24.47 -1.24
CA PHE A 15 -5.50 -25.34 -0.65
C PHE A 15 -5.43 -26.69 -1.36
N GLU A 16 -4.74 -27.66 -0.75
CA GLU A 16 -4.68 -29.05 -1.20
C GLU A 16 -6.05 -29.73 -1.15
N ASN A 17 -6.22 -30.84 -1.88
CA ASN A 17 -7.44 -31.66 -1.87
C ASN A 17 -8.71 -30.81 -2.10
N ALA A 18 -8.63 -29.90 -3.08
CA ALA A 18 -9.65 -28.89 -3.27
C ALA A 18 -10.99 -29.50 -3.71
N ARG A 19 -10.98 -30.63 -4.42
CA ARG A 19 -12.20 -31.33 -4.84
C ARG A 19 -12.97 -31.84 -3.62
N GLU A 20 -12.28 -32.49 -2.70
CA GLU A 20 -12.82 -33.01 -1.45
C GLU A 20 -13.38 -31.87 -0.59
N HIS A 21 -12.67 -30.74 -0.53
CA HIS A 21 -13.13 -29.56 0.19
C HIS A 21 -14.34 -28.86 -0.45
N ILE A 22 -14.47 -28.91 -1.78
CA ILE A 22 -15.67 -28.44 -2.49
C ILE A 22 -16.87 -29.33 -2.17
N GLU A 23 -16.69 -30.65 -2.14
CA GLU A 23 -17.76 -31.60 -1.84
C GLU A 23 -18.28 -31.48 -0.40
N ARG A 24 -17.36 -31.22 0.56
CA ARG A 24 -17.69 -31.13 2.00
C ARG A 24 -17.92 -29.70 2.49
N ASN A 25 -17.60 -28.69 1.68
CA ASN A 25 -17.59 -27.27 2.06
C ASN A 25 -16.80 -26.98 3.35
N ASP A 26 -15.61 -27.58 3.47
CA ASP A 26 -14.81 -27.58 4.71
C ASP A 26 -13.38 -27.05 4.53
N PHE A 27 -13.16 -26.19 3.52
CA PHE A 27 -11.85 -25.56 3.28
C PHE A 27 -11.21 -25.03 4.57
N PRO A 28 -9.92 -25.30 4.81
CA PRO A 28 -9.24 -24.90 6.04
C PRO A 28 -9.02 -23.39 6.10
N ARG A 29 -8.73 -22.90 7.31
CA ARG A 29 -8.22 -21.53 7.52
C ARG A 29 -6.69 -21.57 7.46
N ILE A 30 -6.10 -20.78 6.59
CA ILE A 30 -4.66 -20.57 6.54
C ILE A 30 -4.36 -19.29 7.33
N PRO A 31 -3.69 -19.36 8.49
CA PRO A 31 -3.32 -18.17 9.24
C PRO A 31 -2.41 -17.28 8.39
N ILE A 32 -2.72 -15.99 8.38
CA ILE A 32 -1.89 -15.00 7.70
C ILE A 32 -1.28 -13.98 8.68
N GLY A 33 -1.72 -13.95 9.95
CA GLY A 33 -1.01 -13.26 11.03
C GLY A 33 -1.58 -11.87 11.34
N THR A 34 -0.69 -10.89 11.51
CA THR A 34 -1.00 -9.54 11.98
C THR A 34 -1.04 -8.56 10.82
N ILE A 35 -2.10 -7.77 10.73
CA ILE A 35 -2.27 -6.73 9.70
C ILE A 35 -2.80 -5.48 10.38
N GLY A 36 -2.14 -4.34 10.18
CA GLY A 36 -2.50 -3.05 10.75
C GLY A 36 -2.54 -3.03 12.27
N GLY A 37 -1.63 -3.77 12.91
CA GLY A 37 -1.59 -3.93 14.36
C GLY A 37 -2.72 -4.81 14.93
N VAL A 38 -3.48 -5.49 14.08
CA VAL A 38 -4.57 -6.39 14.47
C VAL A 38 -4.19 -7.83 14.14
N ASP A 39 -4.16 -8.69 15.16
CA ASP A 39 -3.79 -10.11 15.03
C ASP A 39 -4.95 -11.01 14.58
N GLY A 40 -4.59 -12.21 14.10
CA GLY A 40 -5.52 -13.32 13.91
C GLY A 40 -6.21 -13.35 12.55
N TRP A 41 -5.66 -12.68 11.54
CA TRP A 41 -6.17 -12.77 10.19
C TRP A 41 -5.90 -14.16 9.59
N TYR A 42 -6.82 -14.63 8.75
CA TYR A 42 -6.68 -15.87 7.99
C TYR A 42 -7.23 -15.73 6.57
N LEU A 43 -6.68 -16.53 5.65
CA LEU A 43 -7.19 -16.77 4.31
C LEU A 43 -8.02 -18.06 4.31
N ARG A 44 -9.13 -18.08 3.59
CA ARG A 44 -9.99 -19.26 3.39
C ARG A 44 -10.70 -19.15 2.03
N ILE A 45 -11.17 -20.28 1.49
CA ILE A 45 -12.20 -20.29 0.44
C ILE A 45 -13.57 -20.47 1.09
N ILE A 46 -14.52 -19.59 0.80
CA ILE A 46 -15.90 -19.70 1.29
C ILE A 46 -16.88 -19.98 0.15
N GLN A 47 -17.95 -20.68 0.48
CA GLN A 47 -19.07 -20.92 -0.43
C GLN A 47 -20.10 -19.79 -0.31
N THR A 48 -20.57 -19.28 -1.45
CA THR A 48 -21.74 -18.40 -1.53
C THR A 48 -22.70 -18.88 -2.61
N VAL A 49 -23.99 -18.75 -2.38
CA VAL A 49 -25.03 -19.09 -3.37
C VAL A 49 -25.67 -17.79 -3.85
N GLN A 50 -25.62 -17.55 -5.16
CA GLN A 50 -26.23 -16.39 -5.80
C GLN A 50 -27.02 -16.86 -7.02
N ASN A 51 -28.29 -16.50 -7.12
CA ASN A 51 -29.18 -16.91 -8.22
C ASN A 51 -29.18 -18.44 -8.46
N ASN A 52 -29.23 -19.23 -7.38
CA ASN A 52 -29.13 -20.70 -7.40
C ASN A 52 -27.81 -21.27 -7.97
N VAL A 53 -26.78 -20.43 -8.14
CA VAL A 53 -25.45 -20.86 -8.55
C VAL A 53 -24.50 -20.78 -7.36
N THR A 54 -23.77 -21.87 -7.13
CA THR A 54 -22.76 -21.97 -6.08
C THR A 54 -21.42 -21.45 -6.57
N TYR A 55 -20.84 -20.51 -5.83
CA TYR A 55 -19.52 -19.94 -6.06
C TYR A 55 -18.60 -20.22 -4.87
N TYR A 56 -17.33 -20.46 -5.17
CA TYR A 56 -16.24 -20.57 -4.21
C TYR A 56 -15.32 -19.37 -4.35
N SER A 57 -15.20 -18.59 -3.28
CA SER A 57 -14.51 -17.29 -3.29
C SER A 57 -13.33 -17.26 -2.31
N PRO A 58 -12.21 -16.62 -2.68
CA PRO A 58 -11.21 -16.24 -1.69
C PRO A 58 -11.81 -15.30 -0.66
N PHE A 59 -11.42 -15.48 0.58
CA PHE A 59 -11.89 -14.72 1.72
C PHE A 59 -10.75 -14.49 2.70
N ILE A 60 -10.58 -13.24 3.13
CA ILE A 60 -9.75 -12.90 4.28
C ILE A 60 -10.67 -12.45 5.41
N GLY A 61 -10.53 -13.10 6.57
CA GLY A 61 -11.30 -12.74 7.74
C GLY A 61 -10.46 -12.78 9.01
N LYS A 62 -11.06 -12.28 10.09
CA LYS A 62 -10.52 -12.31 11.43
C LYS A 62 -11.59 -12.81 12.39
N PRO A 63 -11.27 -13.74 13.32
CA PRO A 63 -12.18 -14.12 14.38
C PRO A 63 -12.43 -12.96 15.36
N GLY A 64 -13.67 -12.81 15.81
CA GLY A 64 -14.05 -11.80 16.79
C GLY A 64 -14.04 -10.38 16.24
N PRO A 65 -14.39 -9.39 17.09
CA PRO A 65 -14.52 -8.01 16.67
C PRO A 65 -13.18 -7.41 16.26
N HIS A 66 -13.26 -6.39 15.40
CA HIS A 66 -12.18 -5.47 15.07
C HIS A 66 -12.82 -4.09 14.83
N PRO A 67 -12.07 -2.98 14.94
CA PRO A 67 -12.65 -1.68 14.57
C PRO A 67 -13.16 -1.71 13.13
N LYS A 68 -14.08 -0.80 12.80
CA LYS A 68 -14.42 -0.58 11.39
C LYS A 68 -13.14 -0.09 10.70
N ILE A 69 -12.74 -0.76 9.63
CA ILE A 69 -11.47 -0.47 8.96
C ILE A 69 -11.71 -0.12 7.50
N ARG A 70 -10.83 0.71 6.95
CA ARG A 70 -10.73 0.93 5.50
C ARG A 70 -9.61 0.05 4.99
N ILE A 71 -9.93 -0.81 4.04
CA ILE A 71 -8.97 -1.73 3.44
C ILE A 71 -8.78 -1.44 1.97
N ARG A 72 -7.57 -1.73 1.49
CA ARG A 72 -7.26 -1.97 0.08
C ARG A 72 -6.93 -3.45 -0.06
N TYR A 73 -7.49 -4.11 -1.07
CA TYR A 73 -7.36 -5.54 -1.23
C TYR A 73 -7.03 -5.93 -2.67
N TYR A 74 -6.51 -7.15 -2.80
CA TYR A 74 -6.25 -7.81 -4.07
C TYR A 74 -6.38 -9.32 -3.90
N PHE A 75 -7.02 -9.98 -4.86
CA PHE A 75 -7.04 -11.42 -4.98
C PHE A 75 -6.78 -11.86 -6.41
N VAL A 76 -6.08 -12.97 -6.55
CA VAL A 76 -5.92 -13.73 -7.78
C VAL A 76 -6.11 -15.20 -7.47
N ILE A 77 -6.83 -15.89 -8.35
CA ILE A 77 -6.89 -17.35 -8.37
C ILE A 77 -6.12 -17.79 -9.60
N PHE A 78 -5.13 -18.67 -9.43
CA PHE A 78 -4.32 -19.15 -10.54
C PHE A 78 -5.07 -20.26 -11.27
N LYS A 79 -5.00 -20.21 -12.60
CA LYS A 79 -5.39 -21.34 -13.44
C LYS A 79 -4.28 -22.37 -13.52
N LYS A 80 -4.64 -23.58 -13.92
CA LYS A 80 -3.73 -24.70 -14.14
C LYS A 80 -2.61 -24.38 -15.14
N ASP A 81 -2.91 -23.57 -16.17
CA ASP A 81 -1.95 -23.13 -17.19
C ASP A 81 -1.00 -22.01 -16.71
N GLY A 82 -1.12 -21.59 -15.45
CA GLY A 82 -0.36 -20.47 -14.88
C GLY A 82 -0.91 -19.09 -15.24
N SER A 83 -1.98 -19.01 -16.04
CA SER A 83 -2.65 -17.74 -16.30
C SER A 83 -3.32 -17.21 -15.04
N VAL A 84 -3.36 -15.87 -14.96
CA VAL A 84 -3.80 -15.14 -13.79
C VAL A 84 -5.12 -14.46 -14.10
N ILE A 85 -6.16 -14.79 -13.33
CA ILE A 85 -7.44 -14.08 -13.42
C ILE A 85 -7.66 -13.32 -12.11
N PRO A 86 -7.81 -11.99 -12.17
CA PRO A 86 -8.18 -11.19 -11.01
C PRO A 86 -9.46 -11.72 -10.38
N ALA A 87 -9.42 -11.93 -9.06
CA ALA A 87 -10.56 -12.24 -8.23
C ALA A 87 -10.99 -11.02 -7.38
N GLY A 88 -10.47 -9.83 -7.70
CA GLY A 88 -10.87 -8.57 -7.08
C GLY A 88 -9.67 -7.69 -6.79
N GLU A 89 -9.82 -6.39 -7.02
CA GLU A 89 -8.89 -5.36 -6.56
C GLU A 89 -9.70 -4.10 -6.27
N GLY A 90 -9.44 -3.45 -5.14
CA GLY A 90 -10.14 -2.21 -4.82
C GLY A 90 -10.02 -1.78 -3.36
N TYR A 91 -10.97 -0.95 -2.96
CA TYR A 91 -11.09 -0.39 -1.62
C TYR A 91 -12.42 -0.80 -1.01
N TYR A 92 -12.45 -1.03 0.29
CA TYR A 92 -13.68 -1.38 1.01
C TYR A 92 -13.65 -0.86 2.45
N TYR A 93 -14.83 -0.54 2.99
CA TYR A 93 -15.01 -0.29 4.41
C TYR A 93 -15.53 -1.57 5.05
N LEU A 94 -14.70 -2.21 5.88
CA LEU A 94 -15.04 -3.45 6.54
C LEU A 94 -15.57 -3.15 7.95
N ASP A 95 -16.83 -3.49 8.18
CA ASP A 95 -17.46 -3.38 9.49
C ASP A 95 -16.93 -4.45 10.46
N SER A 96 -17.06 -4.19 11.77
CA SER A 96 -16.59 -5.10 12.81
C SER A 96 -17.19 -6.50 12.69
N GLY A 97 -16.33 -7.52 12.69
CA GLY A 97 -16.74 -8.93 12.67
C GLY A 97 -17.02 -9.48 11.27
N TYR A 98 -16.87 -8.65 10.23
CA TYR A 98 -16.97 -9.09 8.85
C TYR A 98 -15.58 -9.31 8.24
N GLY A 99 -15.47 -10.23 7.30
CA GLY A 99 -14.27 -10.37 6.46
C GLY A 99 -14.53 -9.88 5.04
N TYR A 100 -13.49 -9.87 4.23
CA TYR A 100 -13.55 -9.45 2.84
C TYR A 100 -13.54 -10.66 1.89
N GLN A 101 -14.46 -10.65 0.92
CA GLN A 101 -14.65 -11.71 -0.08
C GLN A 101 -14.31 -11.20 -1.48
N GLY A 102 -13.50 -11.97 -2.22
CA GLY A 102 -13.27 -11.75 -3.64
C GLY A 102 -14.27 -12.46 -4.55
N ASN A 103 -14.21 -12.16 -5.84
CA ASN A 103 -15.00 -12.80 -6.89
C ASN A 103 -14.68 -14.30 -6.97
N GLY A 104 -15.69 -15.13 -6.73
CA GLY A 104 -15.57 -16.58 -6.77
C GLY A 104 -15.66 -17.16 -8.17
N ARG A 105 -15.53 -18.49 -8.24
CA ARG A 105 -15.79 -19.28 -9.45
C ARG A 105 -16.76 -20.40 -9.12
N THR A 106 -17.48 -20.85 -10.12
CA THR A 106 -18.40 -21.97 -10.00
C THR A 106 -17.64 -23.29 -9.86
N VAL A 107 -18.32 -24.33 -9.37
CA VAL A 107 -17.76 -25.68 -9.30
C VAL A 107 -17.31 -26.17 -10.67
N THR A 108 -18.11 -25.92 -11.71
CA THR A 108 -17.80 -26.32 -13.09
C THR A 108 -16.53 -25.62 -13.60
N GLU A 109 -16.35 -24.34 -13.30
CA GLU A 109 -15.12 -23.62 -13.62
C GLU A 109 -13.91 -24.14 -12.85
N PHE A 110 -14.05 -24.43 -11.55
CA PHE A 110 -12.95 -24.96 -10.73
C PHE A 110 -12.45 -26.31 -11.23
N LEU A 111 -13.38 -27.21 -11.53
CA LEU A 111 -13.12 -28.62 -11.84
C LEU A 111 -12.92 -28.90 -13.34
N ASP A 112 -12.93 -27.90 -14.20
CA ASP A 112 -12.66 -28.04 -15.64
C ASP A 112 -11.23 -28.60 -15.87
N GLU A 113 -11.12 -29.70 -16.60
CA GLU A 113 -9.85 -30.43 -16.78
C GLU A 113 -8.86 -29.69 -17.71
N GLU A 114 -9.36 -28.91 -18.65
CA GLU A 114 -8.57 -28.17 -19.65
C GLU A 114 -8.24 -26.75 -19.18
N LYS A 115 -9.24 -26.04 -18.64
CA LYS A 115 -9.19 -24.59 -18.35
C LYS A 115 -9.47 -24.25 -16.88
N GLY A 116 -9.55 -25.26 -16.02
CA GLY A 116 -9.86 -25.07 -14.60
C GLY A 116 -8.70 -24.53 -13.77
N TYR A 117 -8.91 -24.57 -12.47
CA TYR A 117 -8.04 -23.91 -11.49
C TYR A 117 -7.26 -24.90 -10.61
N LEU A 118 -7.53 -26.20 -10.75
CA LEU A 118 -6.81 -27.23 -10.01
C LEU A 118 -5.40 -27.42 -10.56
N THR A 119 -4.42 -27.10 -9.73
CA THR A 119 -3.00 -27.39 -9.96
C THR A 119 -2.57 -28.44 -8.94
N ASN A 120 -2.19 -29.64 -9.39
CA ASN A 120 -1.86 -30.78 -8.53
C ASN A 120 -2.97 -31.09 -7.50
N GLY A 121 -4.24 -31.03 -7.92
CA GLY A 121 -5.39 -31.29 -7.04
C GLY A 121 -5.74 -30.17 -6.05
N GLY A 122 -4.97 -29.09 -6.02
CA GLY A 122 -5.21 -27.95 -5.12
C GLY A 122 -5.53 -26.64 -5.85
N ILE A 123 -6.00 -25.66 -5.09
CA ILE A 123 -6.27 -24.29 -5.57
C ILE A 123 -5.20 -23.36 -5.02
N LYS A 124 -4.55 -22.62 -5.92
CA LYS A 124 -3.57 -21.58 -5.57
C LYS A 124 -4.23 -20.20 -5.63
N ILE A 125 -4.04 -19.42 -4.57
CA ILE A 125 -4.55 -18.06 -4.43
C ILE A 125 -3.39 -17.13 -4.12
N GLU A 126 -3.27 -16.02 -4.83
CA GLU A 126 -2.45 -14.88 -4.43
C GLU A 126 -3.36 -13.82 -3.83
N TYR A 127 -2.87 -13.18 -2.76
CA TYR A 127 -3.62 -12.15 -2.07
C TYR A 127 -2.73 -10.97 -1.68
N GLY A 128 -3.38 -9.81 -1.55
CA GLY A 128 -2.84 -8.60 -0.95
C GLY A 128 -3.90 -7.93 -0.09
N LEU A 129 -3.52 -7.50 1.11
CA LEU A 129 -4.37 -6.75 2.03
C LEU A 129 -3.56 -5.63 2.68
N GLN A 130 -4.16 -4.45 2.74
CA GLN A 130 -3.65 -3.29 3.41
C GLN A 130 -4.78 -2.68 4.22
N ILE A 131 -4.56 -2.46 5.52
CA ILE A 131 -5.43 -1.58 6.30
C ILE A 131 -4.90 -0.17 6.12
N GLU A 132 -5.72 0.75 5.64
CA GLU A 132 -5.34 2.16 5.44
C GLU A 132 -5.69 3.01 6.66
N GLY A 133 -6.75 2.63 7.35
CA GLY A 133 -7.16 3.29 8.58
C GLY A 133 -8.18 2.48 9.36
N SER A 134 -8.42 2.92 10.58
CA SER A 134 -9.41 2.35 11.50
C SER A 134 -10.23 3.44 12.16
N LEU A 135 -11.52 3.18 12.35
CA LEU A 135 -12.42 4.04 13.07
C LEU A 135 -12.27 3.77 14.57
N ASP A 136 -11.95 4.80 15.34
CA ASP A 136 -11.85 4.71 16.78
C ASP A 136 -13.25 4.69 17.45
N PRO A 137 -13.34 4.43 18.77
CA PRO A 137 -14.62 4.44 19.50
C PRO A 137 -15.36 5.78 19.49
N TYR A 138 -14.68 6.88 19.14
CA TYR A 138 -15.24 8.24 19.07
C TYR A 138 -15.65 8.64 17.64
N ASN A 139 -15.62 7.69 16.69
CA ASN A 139 -15.91 7.88 15.27
C ASN A 139 -14.92 8.78 14.52
N PHE A 140 -13.66 8.85 14.98
CA PHE A 140 -12.58 9.47 14.23
C PHE A 140 -11.77 8.41 13.47
N TRP A 141 -11.48 8.70 12.20
CA TRP A 141 -10.59 7.87 11.40
C TRP A 141 -9.14 8.12 11.79
N THR A 142 -8.46 7.04 12.16
CA THR A 142 -7.02 7.02 12.40
C THR A 142 -6.33 6.30 11.24
N PHE A 143 -5.19 6.81 10.80
CA PHE A 143 -4.40 6.15 9.76
C PHE A 143 -3.60 5.00 10.36
N ASN A 144 -3.47 3.92 9.58
CA ASN A 144 -2.64 2.81 9.97
C ASN A 144 -1.17 3.13 9.71
N PHE A 145 -0.40 3.30 10.78
CA PHE A 145 1.06 3.47 10.74
C PHE A 145 1.81 2.22 11.21
N HIS A 146 1.10 1.13 11.55
CA HIS A 146 1.73 -0.15 11.91
C HIS A 146 2.32 -0.85 10.69
N ASP A 147 1.68 -0.67 9.54
CA ASP A 147 2.11 -1.24 8.27
C ASP A 147 2.84 -0.22 7.42
N ARG A 148 3.61 -0.72 6.44
CA ARG A 148 4.33 0.10 5.49
C ARG A 148 3.32 0.87 4.61
N LEU A 149 3.47 2.19 4.58
CA LEU A 149 2.68 3.07 3.71
C LEU A 149 3.06 2.80 2.26
N PHE A 150 2.12 2.25 1.49
CA PHE A 150 2.32 1.98 0.08
C PHE A 150 1.22 2.63 -0.74
N ASP A 151 1.55 3.80 -1.29
CA ASP A 151 1.14 4.34 -2.60
C ASP A 151 1.39 5.86 -2.59
N TYR A 152 2.16 6.36 -3.56
CA TYR A 152 2.61 7.76 -3.59
C TYR A 152 1.44 8.74 -3.73
N ILE A 153 0.33 8.28 -4.30
CA ILE A 153 -0.92 9.05 -4.45
C ILE A 153 -1.46 9.44 -3.08
N PHE A 154 -1.35 8.54 -2.10
CA PHE A 154 -1.84 8.80 -0.74
C PHE A 154 -0.92 9.71 0.05
N LEU A 155 0.39 9.68 -0.18
CA LEU A 155 1.33 10.55 0.54
C LEU A 155 1.04 12.04 0.30
N PHE A 156 0.62 12.43 -0.91
CA PHE A 156 0.19 13.79 -1.20
C PHE A 156 -1.08 14.17 -0.47
N GLN A 157 -2.11 13.32 -0.53
CA GLN A 157 -3.36 13.57 0.19
C GLN A 157 -3.14 13.63 1.71
N PHE A 158 -2.29 12.75 2.26
CA PHE A 158 -1.91 12.78 3.67
C PHE A 158 -1.18 14.06 4.03
N LEU A 159 -0.29 14.55 3.16
CA LEU A 159 0.41 15.80 3.39
C LEU A 159 -0.55 16.98 3.43
N GLU A 160 -1.49 17.06 2.48
CA GLU A 160 -2.52 18.11 2.45
C GLU A 160 -3.36 18.11 3.74
N TYR A 161 -3.82 16.93 4.17
CA TYR A 161 -4.55 16.81 5.44
C TYR A 161 -3.66 17.17 6.64
N ALA A 162 -2.43 16.67 6.70
CA ALA A 162 -1.51 16.95 7.78
C ALA A 162 -1.21 18.45 7.88
N GLN A 163 -1.06 19.15 6.76
CA GLN A 163 -0.90 20.60 6.74
C GLN A 163 -2.16 21.32 7.21
N LYS A 164 -3.33 20.94 6.68
CA LYS A 164 -4.63 21.52 7.07
C LYS A 164 -4.86 21.45 8.58
N TYR A 165 -4.51 20.32 9.19
CA TYR A 165 -4.68 20.07 10.63
C TYR A 165 -3.42 20.35 11.46
N LYS A 166 -2.35 20.90 10.86
CA LYS A 166 -1.07 21.23 11.52
C LYS A 166 -0.43 20.05 12.27
N LEU A 167 -0.51 18.86 11.69
CA LEU A 167 0.08 17.62 12.20
C LEU A 167 1.56 17.54 11.84
N PHE A 168 2.40 18.37 12.46
CA PHE A 168 3.83 18.52 12.12
C PHE A 168 4.62 17.20 12.14
N ASN A 169 4.29 16.28 13.06
CA ASN A 169 4.92 14.96 13.14
C ASN A 169 4.63 14.11 11.89
N VAL A 170 3.41 14.19 11.35
CA VAL A 170 2.99 13.47 10.14
C VAL A 170 3.67 14.07 8.91
N ILE A 171 3.75 15.40 8.82
CA ILE A 171 4.47 16.09 7.73
C ILE A 171 5.93 15.62 7.69
N LYS A 172 6.60 15.60 8.86
CA LYS A 172 7.99 15.14 8.97
C LYS A 172 8.16 13.67 8.59
N LEU A 173 7.21 12.81 8.99
CA LEU A 173 7.21 11.41 8.61
C LEU A 173 7.09 11.23 7.08
N ILE A 174 6.14 11.93 6.45
CA ILE A 174 5.94 11.88 4.99
C ILE A 174 7.19 12.39 4.24
N ASP A 175 7.77 13.50 4.71
CA ASP A 175 9.01 14.08 4.19
C ASP A 175 10.17 13.06 4.17
N GLN A 176 10.31 12.27 5.24
CA GLN A 176 11.30 11.19 5.31
C GLN A 176 10.95 9.98 4.43
N ILE A 177 9.69 9.57 4.40
CA ILE A 177 9.22 8.42 3.60
C ILE A 177 9.52 8.64 2.12
N TRP A 178 9.32 9.84 1.59
CA TRP A 178 9.62 10.13 0.18
C TRP A 178 11.09 9.92 -0.18
N ILE A 179 12.02 10.17 0.75
CA ILE A 179 13.44 9.86 0.58
C ILE A 179 13.66 8.35 0.59
N THR A 180 13.11 7.65 1.58
CA THR A 180 13.28 6.19 1.73
C THR A 180 12.73 5.42 0.54
N MET A 181 11.65 5.90 -0.07
CA MET A 181 11.03 5.30 -1.25
C MET A 181 11.65 5.79 -2.57
N ASP A 182 12.68 6.66 -2.52
CA ASP A 182 13.27 7.37 -3.67
C ASP A 182 12.22 7.97 -4.63
N ILE A 183 11.13 8.49 -4.06
CA ILE A 183 10.05 9.10 -4.83
C ILE A 183 10.52 10.46 -5.31
N LYS A 184 10.53 10.65 -6.63
CA LYS A 184 10.91 11.92 -7.25
C LYS A 184 9.75 12.90 -7.21
N ILE A 185 9.80 13.86 -6.28
CA ILE A 185 8.93 15.04 -6.29
C ILE A 185 9.67 16.24 -6.88
N ASN A 186 8.91 17.15 -7.51
CA ASN A 186 9.46 18.37 -8.07
C ASN A 186 9.90 19.32 -6.93
N LEU A 187 10.83 20.23 -7.23
CA LEU A 187 11.39 21.16 -6.24
C LEU A 187 10.32 22.11 -5.70
N SER A 188 9.49 22.67 -6.58
CA SER A 188 8.38 23.55 -6.22
C SER A 188 7.45 22.98 -5.13
N THR A 189 7.07 21.72 -5.27
CA THR A 189 6.27 20.94 -4.33
C THR A 189 7.02 20.73 -3.03
N ALA A 190 8.31 20.41 -3.07
CA ALA A 190 9.11 20.30 -1.86
C ALA A 190 9.17 21.61 -1.08
N LEU A 191 9.29 22.73 -1.78
CA LEU A 191 9.31 24.06 -1.20
C LEU A 191 7.95 24.49 -0.65
N SER A 192 6.88 24.35 -1.45
CA SER A 192 5.53 24.78 -1.09
C SER A 192 4.98 24.03 0.12
N HIS A 193 5.36 22.75 0.26
CA HIS A 193 4.91 21.93 1.37
C HIS A 193 5.88 21.85 2.55
N GLY A 194 7.03 22.53 2.49
CA GLY A 194 8.00 22.56 3.59
C GLY A 194 8.69 21.21 3.85
N LEU A 195 8.93 20.43 2.79
CA LEU A 195 9.53 19.08 2.83
C LEU A 195 11.06 19.20 2.97
N ASN A 196 11.45 19.46 4.20
CA ASN A 196 12.76 19.93 4.61
C ASN A 196 13.85 18.86 4.51
N HIS A 197 13.53 17.60 4.79
CA HIS A 197 14.44 16.47 4.65
C HIS A 197 14.62 16.10 3.18
N TYR A 198 13.52 16.05 2.42
CA TYR A 198 13.57 15.79 0.99
C TYR A 198 14.37 16.87 0.26
N LEU A 199 14.13 18.15 0.59
CA LEU A 199 14.88 19.28 0.03
C LEU A 199 16.37 19.13 0.27
N ALA A 200 16.80 18.77 1.49
CA ALA A 200 18.21 18.55 1.78
C ALA A 200 18.80 17.44 0.90
N ASN A 201 18.15 16.28 0.85
CA ASN A 201 18.58 15.16 -0.02
C ASN A 201 18.61 15.54 -1.51
N PHE A 202 17.65 16.33 -1.98
CA PHE A 202 17.62 16.84 -3.35
C PHE A 202 18.79 17.79 -3.64
N LEU A 203 19.11 18.68 -2.71
CA LEU A 203 20.20 19.64 -2.80
C LEU A 203 21.57 18.94 -2.79
N ASP A 204 21.74 17.90 -1.97
CA ASP A 204 22.95 17.07 -1.92
C ASP A 204 23.21 16.35 -3.25
N LYS A 205 22.15 15.95 -3.96
CA LYS A 205 22.24 15.35 -5.30
C LYS A 205 22.66 16.35 -6.39
N GLN A 206 22.68 17.67 -6.13
CA GLN A 206 23.17 18.67 -7.09
C GLN A 206 24.70 18.74 -7.06
N LYS A 207 25.33 18.60 -8.23
CA LYS A 207 26.80 18.55 -8.34
C LYS A 207 27.43 19.88 -8.71
N THR A 208 26.67 20.77 -9.34
CA THR A 208 27.20 22.04 -9.85
C THR A 208 26.31 23.22 -9.51
N LEU A 209 26.93 24.38 -9.34
CA LEU A 209 26.23 25.65 -9.09
C LEU A 209 25.28 26.01 -10.24
N ARG A 210 25.69 25.73 -11.49
CA ARG A 210 24.87 25.99 -12.69
C ARG A 210 23.57 25.18 -12.69
N GLU A 211 23.63 23.90 -12.32
CA GLU A 211 22.42 23.05 -12.23
C GLU A 211 21.48 23.53 -11.14
N LEU A 212 22.03 23.82 -9.95
CA LEU A 212 21.24 24.32 -8.83
C LEU A 212 20.55 25.64 -9.18
N ALA A 213 21.31 26.61 -9.71
CA ALA A 213 20.78 27.92 -10.11
C ALA A 213 19.69 27.80 -11.19
N LYS A 214 19.87 26.91 -12.18
CA LYS A 214 18.85 26.67 -13.23
C LYS A 214 17.53 26.18 -12.63
N LYS A 215 17.58 25.31 -11.62
CA LYS A 215 16.38 24.78 -10.98
C LYS A 215 15.70 25.83 -10.11
N LEU A 216 16.47 26.56 -9.29
CA LEU A 216 15.95 27.62 -8.43
C LEU A 216 15.37 28.81 -9.20
N LYS A 217 15.85 29.09 -10.42
CA LYS A 217 15.33 30.18 -11.27
C LYS A 217 13.86 30.03 -11.62
N ASN A 218 13.34 28.80 -11.63
CA ASN A 218 11.95 28.51 -11.94
C ASN A 218 11.04 28.55 -10.70
N GLU A 219 11.59 28.82 -9.52
CA GLU A 219 10.88 28.80 -8.25
C GLU A 219 10.62 30.21 -7.73
N ASP A 220 9.52 30.38 -7.00
CA ASP A 220 9.18 31.62 -6.32
C ASP A 220 9.95 31.73 -5.00
N LEU A 221 11.16 32.28 -5.08
CA LEU A 221 12.09 32.39 -3.96
C LEU A 221 11.54 33.25 -2.80
N GLU A 222 10.63 34.19 -3.08
CA GLU A 222 10.05 35.05 -2.05
C GLU A 222 9.04 34.31 -1.17
N LYS A 223 8.38 33.28 -1.72
CA LYS A 223 7.44 32.43 -0.98
C LYS A 223 8.10 31.26 -0.26
N MET A 224 9.42 31.07 -0.43
CA MET A 224 10.14 30.02 0.26
C MET A 224 10.15 30.27 1.77
N SER A 225 9.94 29.20 2.54
CA SER A 225 10.18 29.28 3.98
C SER A 225 11.64 29.64 4.28
N GLY A 226 11.88 30.40 5.35
CA GLY A 226 13.23 30.79 5.74
C GLY A 226 14.16 29.59 5.96
N GLU A 227 13.63 28.46 6.43
CA GLU A 227 14.40 27.21 6.60
C GLU A 227 14.81 26.59 5.26
N ALA A 228 13.90 26.57 4.27
CA ALA A 228 14.23 26.10 2.93
C ALA A 228 15.28 27.01 2.27
N MET A 229 15.14 28.34 2.43
CA MET A 229 16.11 29.31 1.91
C MET A 229 17.50 29.10 2.51
N LYS A 230 17.60 28.92 3.83
CA LYS A 230 18.87 28.62 4.50
C LYS A 230 19.57 27.40 3.91
N LYS A 231 18.83 26.32 3.61
CA LYS A 231 19.40 25.11 3.01
C LYS A 231 19.89 25.34 1.59
N CYS A 232 19.11 26.04 0.75
CA CYS A 232 19.52 26.40 -0.61
C CYS A 232 20.79 27.26 -0.60
N VAL A 233 20.83 28.29 0.24
CA VAL A 233 21.99 29.19 0.37
C VAL A 233 23.22 28.44 0.87
N LYS A 234 23.07 27.58 1.89
CA LYS A 234 24.15 26.72 2.38
C LYS A 234 24.74 25.88 1.25
N ARG A 235 23.90 25.17 0.50
CA ARG A 235 24.35 24.32 -0.62
C ARG A 235 25.01 25.14 -1.73
N PHE A 236 24.50 26.33 -2.01
CA PHE A 236 25.09 27.23 -2.99
C PHE A 236 26.53 27.60 -2.62
N PHE A 237 26.79 27.97 -1.36
CA PHE A 237 28.14 28.29 -0.89
C PHE A 237 29.08 27.09 -0.90
N GLU A 238 28.60 25.89 -0.53
CA GLU A 238 29.39 24.65 -0.63
C GLU A 238 29.86 24.35 -2.06
N LEU A 239 29.05 24.69 -3.06
CA LEU A 239 29.38 24.50 -4.47
C LEU A 239 30.21 25.65 -5.06
N ALA A 240 30.04 26.87 -4.53
CA ALA A 240 30.77 28.06 -4.98
C ALA A 240 32.20 28.11 -4.42
N ILE A 241 32.40 27.60 -3.22
CA ILE A 241 33.68 27.56 -2.52
C ILE A 241 33.97 26.08 -2.25
N PRO A 242 34.45 25.31 -3.25
CA PRO A 242 34.86 23.94 -3.01
C PRO A 242 35.95 23.95 -1.95
N ASN A 243 35.71 23.25 -0.83
CA ASN A 243 36.65 23.13 0.28
C ASN A 243 38.08 22.84 -0.23
N GLY A 244 39.02 23.76 0.02
CA GLY A 244 40.45 23.50 -0.10
C GLY A 244 41.22 24.38 -1.08
N ASN A 245 41.27 25.69 -0.81
CA ASN A 245 42.52 26.47 -0.76
C ASN A 245 42.18 27.83 -0.14
N CYS A 246 41.98 27.83 1.18
CA CYS A 246 42.21 29.04 1.96
C CYS A 246 43.73 29.22 1.99
N CYS A 247 44.24 30.11 1.14
CA CYS A 247 45.56 30.72 1.33
C CYS A 247 45.53 31.63 2.57
#